data_AF-A0AAE2LH37-F1
#
_entry.id   AF-A0AAE2LH37-F1
#
_cell.length_a   1.000
_cell.length_b   1.000
_cell.length_c   1.000
_cell.angle_alpha   90.00
_cell.angle_beta   90.00
_cell.angle_gamma   90.00
#
_symmetry.space_group_name_H-M   'P 1'
#
loop_
_entity.id
_entity.type
_entity.pdbx_description
1 polymer ?
#
loop_
_entity_poly.entity_id
_entity_poly.type
_entity_poly.pdbx_seq_one_letter_code
_entity_poly.pdbx_strand_id
1 'polypeptide(L)'
;MLMQAPPTDAEVIEAFAVYIGQRSAAGVLMAKAVSDIAFRDGRVRITLDPARAGAEYWALMEVQPFDNPAYFYGTVVAFNDDEGTWLRRRVTDVDVVDVDGRPLGTATVAELYSRATG
;
A
#
# COMPACT_ATOMS: atom_id res chain seq x y z
N MET A 1 -6.60 -13.12 26.40
CA MET A 1 -6.37 -12.21 25.27
C MET A 1 -7.71 -12.01 24.59
N LEU A 2 -8.34 -10.83 24.73
CA LEU A 2 -9.58 -10.54 24.01
C LEU A 2 -9.21 -10.48 22.53
N MET A 3 -9.75 -11.39 21.71
CA MET A 3 -9.55 -11.32 20.27
C MET A 3 -10.30 -10.08 19.79
N GLN A 4 -9.57 -9.02 19.40
CA GLN A 4 -10.15 -7.88 18.70
C GLN A 4 -10.93 -8.39 17.48
N ALA A 5 -12.06 -7.75 17.17
CA ALA A 5 -12.81 -8.01 15.95
C ALA A 5 -11.90 -7.81 14.72
N PRO A 6 -12.15 -8.51 13.59
CA PRO A 6 -11.48 -8.19 12.33
C PRO A 6 -11.65 -6.71 11.95
N PRO A 7 -10.69 -6.10 11.22
CA PRO A 7 -10.79 -4.71 10.82
C PRO A 7 -11.99 -4.46 9.92
N THR A 8 -12.58 -3.28 10.07
CA THR A 8 -13.55 -2.73 9.12
C THR A 8 -12.85 -2.21 7.86
N ASP A 9 -13.61 -1.98 6.79
CA ASP A 9 -13.05 -1.43 5.55
C ASP A 9 -12.40 -0.06 5.78
N ALA A 10 -13.02 0.78 6.61
CA ALA A 10 -12.51 2.10 6.96
C ALA A 10 -11.19 2.02 7.74
N GLU A 11 -11.06 1.06 8.67
CA GLU A 11 -9.82 0.86 9.43
C GLU A 11 -8.68 0.35 8.55
N VAL A 12 -8.96 -0.52 7.57
CA VAL A 12 -7.95 -0.95 6.58
C VAL A 12 -7.49 0.26 5.77
N ILE A 13 -8.41 1.06 5.24
CA ILE A 13 -8.07 2.25 4.44
C ILE A 13 -7.25 3.23 5.29
N GLU A 14 -7.67 3.49 6.54
CA GLU A 14 -6.99 4.41 7.44
C GLU A 14 -5.55 3.97 7.75
N ALA A 15 -5.32 2.69 8.03
CA ALA A 15 -3.96 2.19 8.31
C ALA A 15 -3.00 2.44 7.12
N PHE A 16 -3.46 2.18 5.90
CA PHE A 16 -2.69 2.47 4.69
C PHE A 16 -2.52 3.98 4.48
N ALA A 17 -3.57 4.77 4.71
CA ALA A 17 -3.54 6.23 4.59
C ALA A 17 -2.55 6.87 5.57
N VAL A 18 -2.50 6.39 6.82
CA VAL A 18 -1.54 6.83 7.84
C VAL A 18 -0.11 6.56 7.41
N TYR A 19 0.19 5.32 6.97
CA TYR A 19 1.52 4.97 6.47
C TYR A 19 1.93 5.86 5.28
N ILE A 20 1.06 5.98 4.27
CA ILE A 20 1.30 6.81 3.09
C ILE A 20 1.47 8.28 3.47
N GLY A 21 0.64 8.79 4.38
CA GLY A 21 0.73 10.16 4.89
C GLY A 21 2.07 10.45 5.56
N GLN A 22 2.56 9.55 6.42
CA GLN A 22 3.88 9.66 7.05
C GLN A 22 5.02 9.69 6.01
N ARG A 23 4.96 8.82 4.99
CA ARG A 23 5.98 8.79 3.92
C ARG A 23 5.91 10.02 3.03
N SER A 24 4.71 10.50 2.73
CA SER A 24 4.49 11.73 1.96
C SER A 24 5.05 12.95 2.69
N ALA A 25 4.78 13.07 4.00
CA ALA A 25 5.33 14.12 4.85
C ALA A 25 6.87 14.06 4.95
N ALA A 26 7.46 12.86 4.91
CA ALA A 26 8.91 12.66 4.83
C ALA A 26 9.51 12.95 3.43
N GLY A 27 8.71 13.37 2.46
CA GLY A 27 9.19 13.76 1.13
C GLY A 27 9.22 12.64 0.10
N VAL A 28 8.75 11.43 0.42
CA VAL A 28 8.78 10.28 -0.51
C VAL A 28 7.86 10.54 -1.70
N LEU A 29 8.42 10.66 -2.90
CA LEU A 29 7.68 11.00 -4.13
C LEU A 29 6.58 9.99 -4.45
N MET A 30 6.84 8.68 -4.30
CA MET A 30 5.84 7.63 -4.48
C MET A 30 4.60 7.86 -3.59
N ALA A 31 4.81 8.18 -2.32
CA ALA A 31 3.72 8.44 -1.38
C ALA A 31 2.98 9.76 -1.70
N LYS A 32 3.68 10.78 -2.19
CA LYS A 32 3.06 12.05 -2.64
C LYS A 32 2.18 11.86 -3.88
N ALA A 33 2.51 10.90 -4.73
CA ALA A 33 1.75 10.61 -5.94
C ALA A 33 0.43 9.87 -5.63
N VAL A 34 0.20 9.37 -4.41
CA VAL A 34 -1.06 8.68 -4.11
C VAL A 34 -2.26 9.65 -4.21
N SER A 35 -3.23 9.28 -5.04
CA SER A 35 -4.47 10.03 -5.25
C SER A 35 -5.68 9.39 -4.59
N ASP A 36 -5.70 8.06 -4.47
CA ASP A 36 -6.80 7.30 -3.89
C ASP A 36 -6.33 6.01 -3.21
N ILE A 37 -7.09 5.59 -2.19
CA ILE A 37 -6.93 4.34 -1.46
C ILE A 37 -8.32 3.72 -1.33
N ALA A 38 -8.51 2.54 -1.92
CA ALA A 38 -9.76 1.82 -1.84
C ALA A 38 -9.52 0.42 -1.27
N PHE A 39 -10.52 -0.11 -0.55
CA PHE A 39 -10.52 -1.48 -0.08
C PHE A 39 -11.80 -2.19 -0.52
N ARG A 40 -11.64 -3.35 -1.16
CA ARG A 40 -12.77 -4.16 -1.63
C ARG A 40 -12.35 -5.61 -1.80
N ASP A 41 -13.20 -6.54 -1.36
CA ASP A 41 -13.03 -7.98 -1.58
C ASP A 41 -11.64 -8.50 -1.14
N GLY A 42 -11.09 -7.94 -0.06
CA GLY A 42 -9.78 -8.28 0.50
C GLY A 42 -8.59 -7.59 -0.17
N ARG A 43 -8.83 -6.78 -1.20
CA ARG A 43 -7.79 -6.09 -1.95
C ARG A 43 -7.72 -4.63 -1.57
N VAL A 44 -6.53 -4.15 -1.21
CA VAL A 44 -6.23 -2.72 -1.11
C VAL A 44 -5.74 -2.25 -2.46
N ARG A 45 -6.41 -1.27 -3.05
CA ARG A 45 -6.00 -0.61 -4.29
C ARG A 45 -5.44 0.77 -3.97
N ILE A 46 -4.21 1.02 -4.41
CA ILE A 46 -3.54 2.31 -4.35
C ILE A 46 -3.49 2.89 -5.76
N THR A 47 -4.01 4.10 -5.95
CA THR A 47 -3.95 4.80 -7.23
C THR A 47 -2.88 5.88 -7.20
N LEU A 48 -2.02 5.90 -8.21
CA LEU A 48 -0.94 6.86 -8.37
C LEU A 48 -1.27 7.89 -9.46
N ASP A 49 -1.17 9.15 -9.08
CA ASP A 49 -1.20 10.33 -9.94
C ASP A 49 0.14 11.09 -9.82
N PRO A 50 1.07 10.92 -10.77
CA PRO A 50 2.35 11.62 -10.76
C PRO A 50 2.21 13.15 -10.68
N ALA A 51 1.13 13.73 -11.22
CA ALA A 51 0.92 15.17 -11.21
C ALA A 51 0.74 15.72 -9.78
N ARG A 52 0.21 14.92 -8.84
CA ARG A 52 0.12 15.29 -7.41
C ARG A 52 1.48 15.42 -6.74
N ALA A 53 2.46 14.68 -7.23
CA ALA A 53 3.85 14.80 -6.79
C ALA A 53 4.63 15.90 -7.55
N GLY A 54 4.00 16.58 -8.52
CA GLY A 54 4.68 17.51 -9.43
C GLY A 54 5.69 16.82 -10.34
N ALA A 55 5.47 15.54 -10.65
CA ALA A 55 6.38 14.70 -11.41
C ALA A 55 5.75 14.20 -12.70
N GLU A 56 6.58 13.97 -13.71
CA GLU A 56 6.21 13.18 -14.88
C GLU A 56 6.19 11.69 -14.53
N TYR A 57 5.40 10.91 -15.27
CA TYR A 57 5.26 9.47 -15.03
C TYR A 57 6.61 8.72 -15.05
N TRP A 58 7.46 9.00 -16.04
CA TRP A 58 8.77 8.36 -16.16
C TRP A 58 9.67 8.67 -14.96
N ALA A 59 9.64 9.90 -14.45
CA ALA A 59 10.43 10.31 -13.29
C ALA A 59 9.94 9.61 -12.01
N LEU A 60 8.62 9.40 -11.87
CA LEU A 60 8.06 8.66 -10.75
C LEU A 60 8.49 7.18 -10.76
N MET A 61 8.54 6.58 -11.95
CA MET A 61 8.97 5.18 -12.10
C MET A 61 10.49 5.00 -11.88
N GLU A 62 11.33 5.97 -12.26
CA GLU A 62 12.77 5.92 -12.01
C GLU A 62 13.14 5.96 -10.52
N VAL A 63 12.33 6.64 -9.69
CA VAL A 63 12.55 6.73 -8.24
C VAL A 63 11.83 5.62 -7.45
N GLN A 64 11.17 4.69 -8.14
CA GLN A 64 10.48 3.58 -7.51
C GLN A 64 11.51 2.66 -6.83
N PRO A 65 11.39 2.40 -5.51
CA PRO A 65 12.42 1.69 -4.75
C PRO A 65 12.45 0.16 -4.99
N PHE A 66 11.45 -0.38 -5.67
CA PHE A 66 11.29 -1.82 -5.92
C PHE A 66 10.84 -2.02 -7.36
N ASP A 67 11.10 -3.18 -7.96
CA ASP A 67 10.55 -3.50 -9.29
C ASP A 67 9.02 -3.59 -9.30
N ASN A 68 8.43 -3.90 -8.14
CA ASN A 68 6.98 -3.96 -7.92
C ASN A 68 6.58 -2.93 -6.86
N PRO A 69 5.81 -1.88 -7.21
CA PRO A 69 5.44 -0.83 -6.26
C PRO A 69 4.54 -1.35 -5.12
N ALA A 70 3.83 -2.47 -5.32
CA ALA A 70 3.02 -3.07 -4.27
C ALA A 70 3.84 -3.48 -3.04
N TYR A 71 5.15 -3.73 -3.19
CA TYR A 71 6.04 -4.01 -2.05
C TYR A 71 6.24 -2.79 -1.15
N PHE A 72 6.26 -1.58 -1.71
CA PHE A 72 6.37 -0.37 -0.89
C PHE A 72 5.10 -0.14 -0.07
N TYR A 73 3.93 -0.21 -0.71
CA TYR A 73 2.65 0.05 -0.05
C TYR A 73 2.20 -1.09 0.86
N GLY A 74 2.55 -2.33 0.53
CA GLY A 74 2.24 -3.52 1.32
C GLY A 74 3.05 -3.66 2.61
N THR A 75 3.95 -2.72 2.92
CA THR A 75 4.74 -2.71 4.15
C THR A 75 3.87 -2.84 5.41
N VAL A 76 2.69 -2.21 5.42
CA VAL A 76 1.75 -2.20 6.56
C VAL A 76 1.25 -3.61 6.93
N VAL A 77 1.23 -4.53 5.97
CA VAL A 77 0.76 -5.92 6.18
C VAL A 77 1.90 -6.94 6.14
N ALA A 78 3.14 -6.49 5.98
CA ALA A 78 4.29 -7.36 5.77
C ALA A 78 4.89 -7.93 7.07
N PHE A 79 4.74 -7.26 8.21
CA PHE A 79 5.39 -7.63 9.47
C PHE A 79 4.43 -8.27 10.49
N ASN A 80 4.94 -9.11 11.39
CA ASN A 80 4.19 -9.80 12.46
C ASN A 80 3.98 -8.93 13.70
N ASP A 81 3.97 -7.60 13.56
CA ASP A 81 3.46 -6.77 14.63
C ASP A 81 1.93 -6.95 14.76
N ASP A 82 1.38 -6.42 15.85
CA ASP A 82 -0.04 -6.57 16.16
C ASP A 82 -0.93 -5.98 15.04
N GLU A 83 -0.51 -4.85 14.47
CA GLU A 83 -1.22 -4.16 13.39
C GLU A 83 -1.23 -4.98 12.09
N GLY A 84 -0.07 -5.41 11.61
CA GLY A 84 0.06 -6.23 10.41
C GLY A 84 -0.69 -7.55 10.56
N THR A 85 -0.58 -8.22 11.71
CA THR A 85 -1.31 -9.46 11.99
C THR A 85 -2.82 -9.24 11.99
N TRP A 86 -3.30 -8.11 12.52
CA TRP A 86 -4.72 -7.76 12.53
C TRP A 86 -5.25 -7.43 11.14
N LEU A 87 -4.53 -6.63 10.36
CA LEU A 87 -4.90 -6.25 8.99
C LEU A 87 -5.00 -7.45 8.05
N ARG A 88 -4.06 -8.41 8.16
CA ARG A 88 -4.07 -9.65 7.35
C ARG A 88 -5.29 -10.56 7.55
N ARG A 89 -6.11 -10.31 8.58
CA ARG A 89 -7.38 -11.04 8.73
C ARG A 89 -8.38 -10.73 7.62
N ARG A 90 -8.16 -9.62 6.90
CA ARG A 90 -9.02 -9.20 5.79
C ARG A 90 -8.27 -8.81 4.52
N VAL A 91 -7.04 -8.29 4.64
CA VAL A 91 -6.24 -7.96 3.46
C VAL A 91 -5.58 -9.23 2.92
N THR A 92 -5.77 -9.49 1.63
CA THR A 92 -5.16 -10.60 0.90
C THR A 92 -4.16 -10.11 -0.13
N ASP A 93 -4.41 -8.96 -0.74
CA ASP A 93 -3.59 -8.40 -1.81
C ASP A 93 -3.48 -6.88 -1.72
N VAL A 94 -2.38 -6.37 -2.25
CA VAL A 94 -2.16 -4.95 -2.50
C VAL A 94 -1.95 -4.76 -4.00
N ASP A 95 -2.84 -3.99 -4.62
CA ASP A 95 -2.80 -3.60 -6.03
C ASP A 95 -2.39 -2.14 -6.14
N VAL A 96 -1.49 -1.84 -7.07
CA VAL A 96 -1.09 -0.48 -7.42
C VAL A 96 -1.45 -0.23 -8.88
N VAL A 97 -2.17 0.86 -9.12
CA VAL A 97 -2.60 1.28 -10.45
C VAL A 97 -2.25 2.75 -10.70
N ASP A 98 -2.17 3.16 -11.96
CA ASP A 98 -2.17 4.58 -12.33
C ASP A 98 -3.59 5.18 -12.32
N VAL A 99 -3.70 6.49 -12.54
CA VAL A 99 -4.98 7.21 -12.65
C VAL A 99 -5.90 6.71 -13.76
N ASP A 100 -5.36 6.08 -14.80
CA ASP A 100 -6.14 5.46 -15.88
C ASP A 100 -6.58 4.02 -15.52
N GLY A 101 -6.20 3.53 -14.34
CA GLY A 101 -6.49 2.19 -13.85
C GLY A 101 -5.54 1.11 -14.41
N ARG A 102 -4.43 1.49 -15.06
CA ARG A 102 -3.45 0.52 -15.56
C ARG A 102 -2.68 -0.10 -14.39
N PRO A 103 -2.49 -1.42 -14.38
CA PRO A 103 -1.76 -2.09 -13.31
C PRO A 103 -0.28 -1.73 -13.35
N LEU A 104 0.26 -1.30 -12.21
CA LEU A 104 1.68 -1.00 -11.99
C LEU A 104 2.36 -2.10 -11.17
N GLY A 105 1.59 -2.79 -10.33
CA GLY A 105 2.06 -3.98 -9.63
C GLY A 105 1.04 -4.50 -8.64
N THR A 106 1.18 -5.78 -8.31
CA THR A 106 0.33 -6.48 -7.35
C THR A 106 1.23 -7.34 -6.48
N ALA A 107 0.91 -7.43 -5.19
CA ALA A 107 1.55 -8.37 -4.28
C ALA A 107 0.52 -8.98 -3.34
N THR A 108 0.61 -10.29 -3.15
CA THR A 108 -0.14 -10.98 -2.10
C THR A 108 0.49 -10.70 -0.74
N VAL A 109 -0.32 -10.78 0.31
CA VAL A 109 0.17 -10.73 1.70
C VAL A 109 1.23 -11.80 1.97
N ALA A 110 1.10 -12.99 1.37
CA ALA A 110 2.08 -14.07 1.54
C ALA A 110 3.46 -13.69 0.96
N GLU A 111 3.50 -13.08 -0.23
CA GLU A 111 4.72 -12.57 -0.85
C GLU A 111 5.33 -11.44 -0.03
N LEU A 112 4.50 -10.49 0.42
CA LEU A 112 4.94 -9.36 1.28
C LEU A 112 5.55 -9.87 2.58
N TYR A 113 4.90 -10.83 3.22
CA TYR A 113 5.36 -11.45 4.45
C TYR A 113 6.70 -12.16 4.26
N SER A 114 6.81 -13.04 3.26
CA SER A 114 8.06 -13.77 2.97
C SER A 114 9.23 -12.81 2.72
N ARG A 115 9.01 -11.71 1.97
CA ARG A 115 10.05 -10.70 1.73
C ARG A 115 10.50 -9.96 2.99
N ALA A 116 9.60 -9.77 3.96
CA ALA A 116 9.89 -9.02 5.17
C ALA A 116 10.59 -9.89 6.24
N THR A 117 10.37 -11.20 6.24
CA THR A 117 10.85 -12.10 7.31
C THR A 117 11.96 -13.06 6.92
N GLY A 118 12.24 -13.25 5.62
CA GLY A 118 13.27 -14.19 5.14
C GLY A 118 12.73 -15.60 4.97
#